data_AF-A0A0B1S6A2-F1
#
_entry.id   AF-A0A0B1S6A2-F1
#
_cell.length_a   1.000
_cell.length_b   1.000
_cell.length_c   1.000
_cell.angle_alpha   90.00
_cell.angle_beta   90.00
_cell.angle_gamma   90.00
#
_symmetry.space_group_name_H-M   'P 1'
#
loop_
_entity.id
_entity.type
_entity.pdbx_description
1 polymer ?
#
loop_
_entity_poly.entity_id
_entity_poly.type
_entity_poly.pdbx_seq_one_letter_code
_entity_poly.pdbx_strand_id
1 'polypeptide(L)'
;MCPSNANMTDAARKKFLEVHNYLRSRVARGLEPDALGGNAPKASKMLKMVYDCNVEASAIQHSQKCVYAHSDSADRPGLGENLFKTTALNVDRTSIAAEVTDEGLKIDILCIYERSWVALQNLHVHGTNIQRRHFTESKLIDERVAE
;
A
#
# COMPACT_ATOMS: atom_id res chain seq x y z
N MET A 1 -1.73 -12.03 15.23
CA MET A 1 -2.49 -10.85 14.76
C MET A 1 -3.74 -11.38 14.05
N CYS A 2 -4.91 -10.75 14.21
CA CYS A 2 -6.15 -11.13 13.51
C CYS A 2 -6.50 -12.63 13.43
N PRO A 3 -6.77 -13.32 14.55
CA PRO A 3 -7.03 -14.77 14.56
C PRO A 3 -8.32 -15.17 13.83
N SER A 4 -9.28 -14.25 13.68
CA SER A 4 -10.56 -14.48 13.02
C SER A 4 -10.50 -14.41 11.48
N ASN A 5 -9.37 -13.98 10.91
CA ASN A 5 -9.20 -13.79 9.48
C ASN A 5 -8.32 -14.89 8.89
N ALA A 6 -8.90 -15.69 8.00
CA ALA A 6 -8.20 -16.75 7.26
C ALA A 6 -7.41 -16.21 6.06
N ASN A 7 -6.59 -17.05 5.44
CA ASN A 7 -5.84 -16.75 4.20
C ASN A 7 -4.73 -15.69 4.29
N MET A 8 -4.41 -15.20 5.49
CA MET A 8 -3.26 -14.34 5.75
C MET A 8 -2.43 -14.87 6.93
N THR A 9 -1.11 -14.63 6.91
CA THR A 9 -0.20 -15.08 7.97
C THR A 9 0.32 -13.90 8.77
N ASP A 10 0.59 -14.10 10.07
CA ASP A 10 1.16 -13.06 10.93
C ASP A 10 2.50 -12.51 10.42
N ALA A 11 3.32 -13.35 9.77
CA ALA A 11 4.56 -12.93 9.15
C ALA A 11 4.31 -11.91 8.03
N ALA A 12 3.36 -12.19 7.14
CA ALA A 12 3.01 -11.26 6.06
C ALA A 12 2.35 -9.99 6.58
N ARG A 13 1.46 -10.08 7.59
CA ARG A 13 0.85 -8.91 8.25
C ARG A 13 1.90 -7.96 8.83
N LYS A 14 2.87 -8.52 9.57
CA LYS A 14 4.01 -7.76 10.10
C LYS A 14 4.82 -7.15 8.96
N LYS A 15 5.07 -7.89 7.88
CA LYS A 15 5.87 -7.40 6.76
C LYS A 15 5.20 -6.23 6.04
N PHE A 16 3.89 -6.31 5.77
CA PHE A 16 3.12 -5.18 5.24
C PHE A 16 3.29 -3.94 6.12
N LEU A 17 3.05 -4.08 7.43
CA LEU A 17 3.11 -2.95 8.37
C LEU A 17 4.52 -2.34 8.49
N GLU A 18 5.54 -3.20 8.56
CA GLU A 18 6.94 -2.82 8.68
C GLU A 18 7.40 -2.02 7.45
N VAL A 19 7.16 -2.56 6.24
CA VAL A 19 7.61 -1.92 5.00
C VAL A 19 6.87 -0.60 4.76
N HIS A 20 5.56 -0.53 5.01
CA HIS A 20 4.81 0.73 4.91
C HIS A 20 5.40 1.79 5.84
N ASN A 21 5.58 1.47 7.13
CA ASN A 21 6.09 2.44 8.10
C ASN A 21 7.56 2.83 7.84
N TYR A 22 8.39 1.87 7.41
CA TYR A 22 9.78 2.13 7.02
C TYR A 22 9.85 3.15 5.88
N LEU A 23 9.09 2.92 4.81
CA LEU A 23 9.09 3.81 3.66
C LEU A 23 8.43 5.16 3.99
N ARG A 24 7.32 5.19 4.74
CA ARG A 24 6.71 6.44 5.24
C ARG A 24 7.69 7.29 6.06
N SER A 25 8.51 6.68 6.91
CA SER A 25 9.59 7.37 7.63
C SER A 25 10.63 7.98 6.69
N ARG A 26 11.03 7.26 5.65
CA ARG A 26 12.02 7.75 4.67
C ARG A 26 11.48 8.92 3.86
N VAL A 27 10.22 8.83 3.41
CA VAL A 27 9.52 9.94 2.76
C VAL A 27 9.41 11.14 3.69
N ALA A 28 9.00 10.94 4.94
CA ALA A 28 8.87 12.03 5.91
C ALA A 28 10.18 12.80 6.15
N ARG A 29 11.32 12.11 6.03
CA ARG A 29 12.67 12.69 6.17
C ARG A 29 13.24 13.24 4.86
N GLY A 30 12.53 13.09 3.74
CA GLY A 30 12.98 13.53 2.42
C GLY A 30 14.17 12.72 1.87
N LEU A 31 14.17 11.41 2.14
CA LEU A 31 15.24 10.49 1.71
C LEU A 31 14.87 9.68 0.47
N GLU A 32 13.62 9.76 0.02
CA GLU A 32 13.15 9.04 -1.16
C GLU A 32 13.28 9.91 -2.42
N PRO A 33 13.91 9.41 -3.49
CA PRO A 33 13.96 10.11 -4.77
C PRO A 33 12.57 10.36 -5.33
N ASP A 34 12.41 11.51 -5.99
CA ASP A 34 11.22 11.87 -6.74
C ASP A 34 11.49 11.72 -8.24
N ALA A 35 10.53 11.19 -9.01
CA ALA A 35 10.68 11.10 -10.47
C ALA A 35 10.73 12.48 -11.15
N LEU A 36 10.22 13.52 -10.51
CA LEU A 36 10.35 14.91 -10.99
C LEU A 36 11.75 15.50 -10.74
N GLY A 37 12.63 14.76 -10.05
CA GLY A 37 14.00 15.15 -9.73
C GLY A 37 14.15 15.60 -8.27
N GLY A 38 15.31 15.28 -7.69
CA GLY A 38 15.55 15.49 -6.26
C GLY A 38 14.87 14.43 -5.40
N ASN A 39 14.54 14.80 -4.16
CA ASN A 39 13.85 13.92 -3.21
C ASN A 39 12.45 14.45 -2.87
N ALA A 40 11.59 13.56 -2.38
CA ALA A 40 10.30 13.90 -1.77
C ALA A 40 10.48 14.93 -0.64
N PRO A 41 9.46 15.78 -0.36
CA PRO A 41 9.62 16.87 0.56
C PRO A 41 9.47 16.30 1.98
N LYS A 42 10.11 16.93 2.96
CA LYS A 42 9.91 16.50 4.35
C LYS A 42 8.45 16.69 4.75
N ALA A 43 7.84 15.65 5.30
CA ALA A 43 6.48 15.71 5.79
C ALA A 43 6.46 16.24 7.22
N SER A 44 5.64 17.24 7.50
CA SER A 44 5.56 17.85 8.84
C SER A 44 4.80 16.98 9.86
N LYS A 45 3.91 16.10 9.38
CA LYS A 45 3.00 15.29 10.22
C LYS A 45 2.69 13.93 9.56
N MET A 46 3.70 13.17 9.15
CA MET A 46 3.50 11.80 8.66
C MET A 46 3.05 10.89 9.81
N LEU A 47 1.99 10.13 9.60
CA LEU A 47 1.37 9.31 10.64
C LEU A 47 1.81 7.85 10.54
N LYS A 48 1.89 7.14 11.67
CA LYS A 48 2.34 5.76 11.76
C LYS A 48 1.17 4.85 11.49
N MET A 49 1.36 3.95 10.54
CA MET A 49 0.37 2.94 10.25
C MET A 49 0.28 1.94 11.40
N VAL A 50 -0.94 1.53 11.73
CA VAL A 50 -1.25 0.37 12.57
C VAL A 50 -2.02 -0.66 11.78
N TYR A 51 -1.95 -1.92 12.21
CA TYR A 51 -2.63 -3.02 11.53
C TYR A 51 -4.07 -3.16 12.05
N ASP A 52 -5.06 -3.06 11.17
CA ASP A 52 -6.49 -3.24 11.52
C ASP A 52 -7.06 -4.49 10.84
N CYS A 53 -7.56 -5.42 11.66
CA CYS A 53 -8.14 -6.68 11.20
C CYS A 53 -9.44 -6.50 10.41
N ASN A 54 -10.20 -5.43 10.62
CA ASN A 54 -11.43 -5.15 9.87
C ASN A 54 -11.09 -4.68 8.45
N VAL A 55 -10.02 -3.88 8.31
CA VAL A 55 -9.50 -3.50 7.00
C VAL A 55 -8.98 -4.73 6.26
N GLU A 56 -8.22 -5.60 6.94
CA GLU A 56 -7.80 -6.90 6.38
C GLU A 56 -9.00 -7.74 5.91
N ALA A 57 -10.06 -7.84 6.70
CA ALA A 57 -11.25 -8.62 6.34
C ALA A 57 -11.89 -8.12 5.03
N SER A 58 -12.02 -6.80 4.85
CA SER A 58 -12.52 -6.21 3.60
C SER A 58 -11.62 -6.53 2.40
N ALA A 59 -10.31 -6.49 2.60
CA ALA A 59 -9.32 -6.83 1.56
C ALA A 59 -9.37 -8.32 1.20
N ILE A 60 -9.50 -9.22 2.19
CA ILE A 60 -9.67 -10.66 1.98
C ILE A 60 -10.94 -10.92 1.15
N GLN A 61 -12.08 -10.34 1.55
CA GLN A 61 -13.36 -10.52 0.86
C GLN A 61 -13.27 -10.11 -0.62
N HIS A 62 -12.56 -9.03 -0.94
CA HIS A 62 -12.34 -8.62 -2.32
C HIS A 62 -11.37 -9.55 -3.06
N SER A 63 -10.23 -9.89 -2.44
CA SER A 63 -9.20 -10.74 -3.06
C SER A 63 -9.72 -12.14 -3.44
N GLN A 64 -10.67 -12.68 -2.68
CA GLN A 64 -11.32 -13.97 -2.95
C GLN A 64 -12.15 -14.00 -4.24
N LYS A 65 -12.57 -12.84 -4.76
CA LYS A 65 -13.27 -12.75 -6.04
C LYS A 65 -12.34 -13.07 -7.22
N CYS A 66 -11.01 -13.01 -7.03
CA CYS A 66 -10.00 -13.24 -8.06
C CYS A 66 -10.16 -12.35 -9.31
N VAL A 67 -10.75 -11.17 -9.16
CA VAL A 67 -10.89 -10.17 -10.22
C VAL A 67 -9.89 -9.06 -9.98
N TYR A 68 -8.99 -8.84 -10.94
CA TYR A 68 -8.02 -7.76 -10.88
C TYR A 68 -8.65 -6.43 -11.30
N ALA A 69 -9.47 -5.89 -10.40
CA ALA A 69 -10.11 -4.58 -10.49
C ALA A 69 -10.39 -4.07 -9.08
N HIS A 70 -10.47 -2.75 -8.92
CA HIS A 70 -10.83 -2.14 -7.64
C HIS A 70 -12.18 -2.63 -7.11
N SER A 71 -12.27 -2.83 -5.79
CA SER A 71 -13.56 -3.03 -5.12
C SER A 71 -14.38 -1.74 -5.19
N ASP A 72 -15.71 -1.90 -5.12
CA ASP A 72 -16.62 -0.77 -5.00
C ASP A 72 -16.31 -0.02 -3.70
N SER A 73 -16.38 1.32 -3.74
CA SER A 73 -16.29 2.14 -2.53
C SER A 73 -17.30 1.76 -1.45
N ALA A 74 -18.46 1.23 -1.83
CA ALA A 74 -19.47 0.72 -0.89
C ALA A 74 -19.01 -0.53 -0.13
N ASP A 75 -18.15 -1.36 -0.73
CA ASP A 75 -17.57 -2.57 -0.09
C ASP A 75 -16.44 -2.21 0.89
N ARG A 76 -15.90 -0.99 0.83
CA ARG A 76 -14.77 -0.51 1.65
C ARG A 76 -14.94 0.96 2.07
N PRO A 77 -15.99 1.29 2.83
CA PRO A 77 -16.37 2.67 3.11
C PRO A 77 -15.28 3.44 3.88
N GLY A 78 -14.78 4.50 3.24
CA GLY A 78 -13.72 5.37 3.78
C GLY A 78 -12.31 4.77 3.71
N LEU A 79 -12.10 3.73 2.90
CA LEU A 79 -10.79 3.08 2.73
C LEU A 79 -10.26 3.28 1.29
N GLY A 80 -8.98 3.65 1.18
CA GLY A 80 -8.22 3.53 -0.08
C GLY A 80 -7.90 2.08 -0.43
N GLU A 81 -7.44 1.82 -1.66
CA GLU A 81 -7.10 0.47 -2.09
C GLU A 81 -5.94 0.46 -3.10
N ASN A 82 -4.95 -0.39 -2.82
CA ASN A 82 -3.85 -0.73 -3.73
C ASN A 82 -4.01 -2.20 -4.13
N LEU A 83 -3.90 -2.48 -5.44
CA LEU A 83 -3.99 -3.83 -5.98
C LEU A 83 -2.71 -4.20 -6.70
N PHE A 84 -2.25 -5.41 -6.46
CA PHE A 84 -1.11 -6.01 -7.15
C PHE A 84 -1.51 -7.39 -7.67
N LYS A 85 -1.01 -7.75 -8.85
CA LYS A 85 -1.03 -9.13 -9.34
C LYS A 85 0.32 -9.54 -9.90
N THR A 86 0.63 -10.82 -9.74
CA THR A 86 1.75 -11.51 -10.37
C THR A 86 1.24 -12.71 -11.16
N THR A 87 1.96 -13.12 -12.21
CA THR A 87 1.71 -14.36 -12.94
C THR A 87 2.28 -15.59 -12.23
N ALA A 88 3.19 -15.39 -11.26
CA ALA A 88 3.73 -16.46 -10.45
C ALA A 88 2.65 -17.05 -9.52
N LEU A 89 2.56 -18.37 -9.47
CA LEU A 89 1.61 -19.09 -8.63
C LEU A 89 2.29 -19.57 -7.35
N ASN A 90 1.50 -19.72 -6.28
CA ASN A 90 1.95 -20.25 -4.98
C ASN A 90 3.16 -19.50 -4.39
N VAL A 91 3.20 -18.19 -4.62
CA VAL A 91 4.25 -17.31 -4.07
C VAL A 91 4.13 -17.22 -2.56
N ASP A 92 5.27 -17.17 -1.87
CA ASP A 92 5.29 -16.94 -0.43
C ASP A 92 4.66 -15.58 -0.09
N ARG A 93 3.69 -15.61 0.82
CA ARG A 93 2.91 -14.42 1.20
C ARG A 93 3.76 -13.35 1.89
N THR A 94 4.86 -13.73 2.54
CA THR A 94 5.72 -12.77 3.26
C THR A 94 6.65 -12.04 2.29
N SER A 95 7.23 -12.79 1.34
CA SER A 95 8.04 -12.23 0.26
C SER A 95 7.23 -11.25 -0.59
N ILE A 96 6.05 -11.67 -1.03
CA ILE A 96 5.21 -10.81 -1.88
C ILE A 96 4.73 -9.57 -1.10
N ALA A 97 4.43 -9.69 0.20
CA ALA A 97 4.05 -8.54 1.03
C ALA A 97 5.13 -7.43 1.03
N ALA A 98 6.41 -7.80 1.00
CA ALA A 98 7.49 -6.82 0.92
C ALA A 98 7.54 -6.13 -0.45
N GLU A 99 7.46 -6.92 -1.53
CA GLU A 99 7.50 -6.44 -2.92
C GLU A 99 6.35 -5.49 -3.24
N VAL A 100 5.10 -5.92 -2.99
CA VAL A 100 3.92 -5.12 -3.33
C VAL A 100 3.83 -3.82 -2.53
N THR A 101 4.36 -3.83 -1.31
CA THR A 101 4.39 -2.63 -0.46
C THR A 101 5.43 -1.63 -0.94
N ASP A 102 6.62 -2.12 -1.32
CA ASP A 102 7.69 -1.26 -1.86
C ASP A 102 7.28 -0.63 -3.18
N GLU A 103 6.73 -1.43 -4.11
CA GLU A 103 6.23 -0.91 -5.37
C GLU A 103 5.03 0.02 -5.17
N GLY A 104 4.09 -0.35 -4.29
CA GLY A 104 2.96 0.48 -3.92
C GLY A 104 3.37 1.85 -3.41
N LEU A 105 4.28 1.93 -2.42
CA LEU A 105 4.62 3.23 -1.83
C LEU A 105 5.52 4.09 -2.73
N LYS A 106 6.40 3.48 -3.54
CA LYS A 106 7.18 4.23 -4.55
C LYS A 106 6.28 5.01 -5.48
N ILE A 107 5.18 4.40 -5.91
CA ILE A 107 4.21 5.09 -6.75
C ILE A 107 3.47 6.15 -5.90
N ASP A 108 3.23 5.95 -4.59
CA ASP A 108 2.45 6.90 -3.75
C ASP A 108 3.21 8.22 -3.60
N ILE A 109 4.52 8.14 -3.49
CA ILE A 109 5.43 9.30 -3.49
C ILE A 109 5.25 10.11 -4.77
N LEU A 110 5.15 9.47 -5.93
CA LEU A 110 4.89 10.14 -7.22
C LEU A 110 3.53 10.84 -7.25
N CYS A 111 2.50 10.22 -6.66
CA CYS A 111 1.14 10.77 -6.63
C CYS A 111 0.99 12.01 -5.73
N ILE A 112 1.84 12.21 -4.72
CA ILE A 112 1.80 13.44 -3.89
C ILE A 112 2.19 14.67 -4.73
N TYR A 113 2.91 14.49 -5.83
CA TYR A 113 3.45 15.57 -6.65
C TYR A 113 2.73 15.85 -7.96
N GLU A 114 2.03 14.87 -8.53
CA GLU A 114 1.23 15.11 -9.74
C GLU A 114 -0.21 15.53 -9.38
N ARG A 115 -0.49 16.84 -9.50
CA ARG A 115 -1.87 17.36 -9.57
C ARG A 115 -2.64 16.92 -10.85
N SER A 116 -2.24 15.83 -11.50
CA SER A 116 -2.80 15.35 -12.77
C SER A 116 -2.82 13.83 -12.81
N TRP A 117 -3.99 13.25 -12.58
CA TRP A 117 -4.31 11.84 -12.38
C TRP A 117 -4.01 10.86 -13.55
N VAL A 118 -3.40 11.29 -14.65
CA VAL A 118 -3.54 10.59 -15.93
C VAL A 118 -2.34 9.67 -16.27
N ALA A 119 -1.17 9.83 -15.65
CA ALA A 119 0.04 9.12 -16.10
C ALA A 119 0.30 7.75 -15.43
N LEU A 120 -0.24 7.49 -14.24
CA LEU A 120 0.17 6.34 -13.41
C LEU A 120 -0.74 5.11 -13.47
N GLN A 121 -1.63 5.01 -14.46
CA GLN A 121 -2.57 3.89 -14.53
C GLN A 121 -1.95 2.56 -14.97
N ASN A 122 -0.74 2.55 -15.55
CA ASN A 122 -0.13 1.33 -16.09
C ASN A 122 1.42 1.35 -16.01
N LEU A 123 2.01 1.37 -14.81
CA LEU A 123 3.43 1.03 -14.68
C LEU A 123 3.58 -0.50 -14.82
N HIS A 124 4.17 -0.94 -15.94
CA HIS A 124 4.60 -2.32 -16.15
C HIS A 124 6.04 -2.46 -15.66
N VAL A 125 6.24 -3.06 -14.48
CA VAL A 125 7.53 -3.66 -14.12
C VAL A 125 7.45 -5.12 -14.57
N HIS A 126 8.51 -5.65 -15.19
CA HIS A 126 8.51 -6.94 -15.92
C HIS A 126 7.60 -8.04 -15.30
N GLY A 127 6.40 -8.21 -15.84
CA GLY A 127 5.45 -9.27 -15.47
C GLY A 127 4.43 -8.95 -14.36
N THR A 128 4.45 -7.76 -13.76
CA THR A 128 3.52 -7.34 -12.70
C THR A 128 2.65 -6.16 -13.16
N ASN A 129 1.42 -6.09 -12.65
CA ASN A 129 0.53 -4.94 -12.87
C ASN A 129 0.08 -4.42 -11.50
N ILE A 130 0.03 -3.09 -11.35
CA ILE A 130 -0.40 -2.39 -10.14
C ILE A 130 -1.54 -1.41 -10.47
N GLN A 131 -2.64 -1.45 -9.72
CA GLN A 131 -3.78 -0.54 -9.85
C GLN A 131 -3.98 0.22 -8.54
N ARG A 132 -4.31 1.52 -8.64
CA ARG A 132 -4.55 2.38 -7.47
C ARG A 132 -5.75 3.31 -7.64
N ARG A 133 -6.47 3.54 -6.53
CA ARG A 133 -7.55 4.53 -6.42
C ARG A 133 -7.45 5.28 -5.10
N HIS A 134 -7.70 6.60 -5.14
CA HIS A 134 -7.68 7.59 -4.05
C HIS A 134 -7.45 7.03 -2.63
N PHE A 135 -6.28 7.34 -2.09
CA PHE A 135 -5.90 6.94 -0.74
C PHE A 135 -6.45 7.95 0.28
N THR A 136 -7.58 7.64 0.92
CA THR A 136 -8.01 8.32 2.14
C THR A 136 -7.56 7.48 3.33
N GLU A 137 -6.43 7.87 3.91
CA GLU A 137 -5.73 7.14 4.97
C GLU A 137 -6.35 7.38 6.36
N SER A 138 -7.68 7.36 6.50
CA SER A 138 -8.34 7.88 7.72
C SER A 138 -8.47 6.87 8.87
N LYS A 139 -8.17 5.57 8.68
CA LYS A 139 -8.48 4.53 9.69
C LYS A 139 -7.28 3.78 10.29
N LEU A 140 -6.05 3.95 9.79
CA LEU A 140 -4.90 3.14 10.20
C LEU A 140 -3.83 3.94 10.94
N ILE A 141 -4.18 4.89 11.80
CA ILE A 141 -3.23 5.84 12.37
C ILE A 141 -3.24 5.79 13.89
N ASP A 142 -2.06 5.67 14.52
CA ASP A 142 -1.96 5.67 15.99
C ASP A 142 -1.01 6.75 16.54
N GLU A 143 0.04 7.17 15.82
CA GLU A 143 1.00 8.19 16.33
C GLU A 143 1.80 8.86 15.19
N ARG A 144 2.58 9.93 15.46
CA ARG A 144 3.45 10.57 14.44
C ARG A 144 4.70 9.71 14.18
N VAL A 145 5.04 9.48 12.91
CA VAL A 145 6.35 8.92 12.52
C VAL A 145 7.33 10.06 12.41
N ALA A 146 8.16 10.26 13.43
CA ALA A 146 9.37 11.06 13.31
C ALA A 146 10.44 10.57 14.28
N GLU A 147 11.49 9.96 13.71
CA GLU A 147 12.92 10.25 13.95
C GLU A 147 13.74 9.79 12.74
#